data_AF-A0A8J7JFV9-F1
#
_entry.id   AF-A0A8J7JFV9-F1
#
_cell.length_a   1.000
_cell.length_b   1.000
_cell.length_c   1.000
_cell.angle_alpha   90.00
_cell.angle_beta   90.00
_cell.angle_gamma   90.00
#
_symmetry.space_group_name_H-M   'P 1'
#
loop_
_entity.id
_entity.type
_entity.pdbx_description
1 polymer ?
#
loop_
_entity_poly.entity_id
_entity_poly.type
_entity_poly.pdbx_seq_one_letter_code
_entity_poly.pdbx_strand_id
1 'polypeptide(L)' 'MRCGFCGLEFPEEQGHTGCKNCPMSGGCKMVKCPRCNYENPPEPAVIKGLKKLFGRPQK' A
#
# COMPACT_ATOMS: atom_id res chain seq x y z
N MET A 1 -3.65 2.74 -3.85
CA MET A 1 -3.57 1.28 -4.07
C MET A 1 -4.97 0.67 -4.12
N ARG A 2 -5.12 -0.50 -4.76
CA ARG A 2 -6.41 -1.23 -4.84
C ARG A 2 -6.30 -2.57 -4.12
N CYS A 3 -7.26 -2.89 -3.26
CA CYS A 3 -7.34 -4.20 -2.60
C CYS A 3 -7.58 -5.30 -3.64
N GLY A 4 -6.70 -6.30 -3.70
CA GLY A 4 -6.88 -7.46 -4.59
C GLY A 4 -8.05 -8.37 -4.21
N PHE A 5 -8.60 -8.22 -2.99
CA PHE A 5 -9.70 -9.03 -2.48
C PHE A 5 -11.06 -8.33 -2.60
N CYS A 6 -11.24 -7.18 -1.93
CA CYS A 6 -12.52 -6.48 -1.92
C CYS A 6 -12.65 -5.37 -2.97
N GLY A 7 -11.59 -5.12 -3.75
CA GLY A 7 -11.58 -4.11 -4.82
C GLY A 7 -11.55 -2.65 -4.36
N LEU A 8 -11.53 -2.37 -3.05
CA LEU A 8 -11.47 -1.01 -2.51
C LEU A 8 -10.20 -0.29 -2.99
N GLU A 9 -10.37 0.90 -3.52
CA GLU A 9 -9.29 1.84 -3.77
C GLU A 9 -9.10 2.74 -2.55
N PHE A 10 -7.90 2.72 -2.00
CA PHE A 10 -7.53 3.53 -0.84
C PHE A 10 -6.08 3.97 -0.96
N PRO A 11 -5.70 5.12 -0.37
CA PRO A 11 -4.31 5.55 -0.36
C PRO A 11 -3.50 4.67 0.60
N GLU A 12 -2.23 4.39 0.26
CA GLU A 12 -1.38 3.45 1.02
C GLU A 12 -1.21 3.86 2.50
N GLU A 13 -1.22 5.16 2.76
CA GLU A 13 -1.20 5.77 4.10
C GLU A 13 -2.44 5.45 4.98
N GLN A 14 -3.60 5.20 4.37
CA GLN A 14 -4.81 4.77 5.08
C GLN A 14 -4.81 3.26 5.31
N GLY A 15 -3.93 2.53 4.65
CA GLY A 15 -3.71 1.13 4.94
C GLY A 15 -2.94 0.96 6.24
N HIS A 16 -3.37 0.00 7.05
CA HIS A 16 -2.63 -0.30 8.28
C HIS A 16 -1.31 -0.98 7.89
N THR A 17 -0.19 -0.37 8.27
CA THR A 17 1.13 -0.98 8.10
C THR A 17 1.22 -2.25 8.94
N GLY A 18 1.83 -3.29 8.36
CA GLY A 18 1.91 -4.62 8.96
C GLY A 18 2.55 -4.64 10.36
N CYS A 19 2.41 -5.80 11.00
CA CYS A 19 2.62 -5.99 12.44
C CYS A 19 3.84 -5.24 13.02
N LYS A 20 3.58 -4.13 13.74
CA LYS A 20 4.59 -3.37 14.47
C LYS A 20 5.33 -4.19 15.54
N ASN A 21 4.72 -5.29 15.98
CA ASN A 21 5.22 -6.14 17.07
C ASN A 21 5.82 -7.46 16.59
N CYS A 22 6.06 -7.63 15.29
CA CYS A 22 6.63 -8.88 14.77
C CYS A 22 8.13 -8.95 15.11
N PRO A 23 8.60 -9.97 15.84
CA PRO A 23 10.00 -10.10 16.27
C PRO A 23 10.96 -10.45 15.13
N MET A 24 10.45 -10.72 13.91
CA MET A 24 11.29 -10.82 12.72
C MET A 24 11.74 -9.41 12.31
N SER A 25 13.07 -9.23 12.25
CA SER A 25 13.90 -8.02 12.18
C SER A 25 13.58 -6.98 11.08
N GLY A 26 12.33 -6.57 10.92
CA GLY A 26 11.90 -5.60 9.93
C GLY A 26 10.39 -5.43 9.76
N GLY A 27 9.57 -6.24 10.46
CA GLY A 27 8.11 -6.22 10.33
C GLY A 27 7.62 -6.67 8.94
N CYS A 28 6.38 -7.15 8.87
CA CYS A 28 5.77 -7.43 7.57
C CYS A 28 5.49 -6.08 6.88
N LYS A 29 6.17 -5.79 5.75
CA LYS A 29 5.99 -4.53 4.98
C LYS A 29 4.68 -4.48 4.19
N MET A 30 3.74 -5.38 4.49
CA MET A 30 2.45 -5.44 3.82
C MET A 30 1.48 -4.40 4.39
N VAL A 31 0.53 -4.01 3.55
CA VAL A 31 -0.46 -2.98 3.84
C VAL A 31 -1.82 -3.65 3.95
N LYS A 32 -2.45 -3.55 5.11
CA LYS A 32 -3.79 -4.11 5.33
C LYS A 32 -4.87 -3.17 4.82
N CYS A 33 -5.79 -3.73 4.05
CA CYS A 33 -6.98 -3.02 3.59
C CYS A 33 -7.82 -2.56 4.79
N PRO A 34 -8.18 -1.26 4.90
CA PRO A 34 -8.94 -0.74 6.03
C PRO A 34 -10.39 -1.26 6.08
N ARG A 35 -10.89 -1.86 5.00
CA ARG A 35 -12.26 -2.39 4.91
C ARG A 35 -12.38 -3.88 5.20
N CYS A 36 -11.48 -4.70 4.67
CA CYS A 36 -11.56 -6.17 4.77
C CYS A 36 -10.36 -6.81 5.46
N ASN A 37 -9.41 -6.01 5.94
CA ASN A 37 -8.17 -6.44 6.61
C ASN A 37 -7.24 -7.36 5.80
N TYR A 38 -7.52 -7.54 4.50
CA TYR A 38 -6.67 -8.31 3.60
C TYR A 38 -5.28 -7.66 3.46
N GLU A 39 -4.24 -8.48 3.52
CA GLU A 39 -2.85 -8.06 3.41
C GLU A 39 -2.46 -7.92 1.95
N ASN A 40 -2.19 -6.70 1.54
CA ASN A 40 -1.81 -6.36 0.18
C ASN A 40 -0.31 -5.99 0.15
N PRO A 41 0.44 -6.38 -0.89
CA PRO A 41 1.79 -5.90 -1.07
C PRO A 41 1.79 -4.37 -1.32
N PRO A 42 2.78 -3.63 -0.79
CA PRO A 42 2.90 -2.19 -1.01
C PRO A 42 3.16 -1.89 -2.49
N GLU A 43 2.83 -0.67 -2.95
CA GLU A 43 3.12 -0.28 -4.33
C GLU A 43 4.65 -0.28 -4.55
N PRO A 44 5.17 -0.94 -5.60
CA PRO A 44 6.60 -0.95 -5.86
C PRO A 44 7.10 0.46 -6.18
N ALA A 45 8.25 0.84 -5.61
CA ALA A 45 8.80 2.19 -5.69
C ALA A 45 8.99 2.69 -7.14
N VAL A 46 9.21 1.78 -8.09
CA VAL A 46 9.34 2.07 -9.51
C VAL A 46 8.07 2.71 -10.10
N ILE A 47 6.88 2.23 -9.69
CA ILE A 47 5.59 2.78 -10.13
C ILE A 47 5.35 4.17 -9.51
N LYS A 48 5.75 4.37 -8.24
CA LYS A 48 5.75 5.70 -7.62
C LYS A 48 6.67 6.69 -8.34
N GLY A 49 7.87 6.24 -8.74
CA GLY A 49 8.81 7.03 -9.52
C GLY A 49 8.28 7.38 -10.91
N LEU A 50 7.68 6.42 -11.61
CA LEU A 50 7.07 6.65 -12.92
C LEU A 50 5.89 7.63 -12.83
N LYS A 51 5.01 7.50 -11.83
CA LYS A 51 3.91 8.46 -11.60
C LYS A 51 4.43 9.87 -11.32
N LYS A 52 5.58 10.02 -10.66
CA LYS A 52 6.20 11.34 -10.40
C LYS A 52 6.85 11.95 -11.64
N LEU A 53 7.35 11.12 -12.56
CA LEU A 53 7.99 11.57 -13.81
C LEU A 53 7.00 11.79 -14.97
N PHE A 54 5.92 11.00 -15.02
CA PHE A 54 4.90 11.05 -16.09
C PHE A 54 3.56 11.63 -15.63
N GLY A 55 3.40 11.95 -14.35
CA GLY A 55 2.23 12.65 -13.83
C GLY A 55 2.23 14.09 -14.34
N ARG A 56 1.51 14.34 -15.43
CA ARG A 56 0.94 15.68 -15.69
C ARG A 56 0.27 16.16 -14.39
N PRO A 57 0.44 17.43 -14.00
CA PRO A 57 -0.35 17.98 -12.90
C PRO A 57 -1.82 17.81 -13.27
N GLN A 58 -2.52 16.92 -12.57
CA GLN A 58 -3.98 16.92 -12.57
C GLN A 58 -4.36 18.16 -11.77
N LYS A 59 -4.61 19.26 -12.49
CA LYS A 59 -5.27 20.47 -11.97
C LYS A 59 -6.66 20.10 -11.44
#